data_AF-A0A246GAK0-F1
#
_entry.id   AF-A0A246GAK0-F1
#
_cell.length_a   1.000
_cell.length_b   1.000
_cell.length_c   1.000
_cell.angle_alpha   90.00
_cell.angle_beta   90.00
_cell.angle_gamma   90.00
#
_symmetry.space_group_name_H-M   'P 1'
#
loop_
_entity.id
_entity.type
_entity.pdbx_description
1 polymer ?
#
loop_
_entity_poly.entity_id
_entity_poly.type
_entity_poly.pdbx_seq_one_letter_code
_entity_poly.pdbx_strand_id
1 'polypeptide(L)'
;MIAEVYTQTCHFDEGEISLYMKKQYIFLIIFFTIIISIIVYKYEILKSIDPTLLTLFSGGIGFIISKFIENLKESKQRIYEQKRVYYNELIKPFRDILKNTKLKTSTDNKLNDKQISNAMDSAFDNILYASDEVILKYGNFRNSSQNNDTNIYRTLKLFAELLLAMRKDLGNNFTNLDEVEILRMFINMTKEEESFYRNEFKKIK
;
A
#
# COMPACT_ATOMS: atom_id res chain seq x y z
N MET A 1 14.83 23.44 19.90
CA MET A 1 15.62 23.56 18.64
C MET A 1 15.64 22.21 17.90
N ILE A 2 14.47 21.57 17.69
CA ILE A 2 14.28 20.37 16.84
C ILE A 2 12.82 20.39 16.34
N ALA A 3 12.35 21.51 15.80
CA ALA A 3 10.95 21.66 15.37
C ALA A 3 10.77 22.35 14.00
N GLU A 4 11.85 22.63 13.26
CA GLU A 4 11.78 23.38 11.99
C GLU A 4 12.28 22.59 10.77
N VAL A 5 12.52 21.28 10.87
CA VAL A 5 13.08 20.48 9.75
C VAL A 5 12.07 19.54 9.06
N TYR A 6 10.82 19.44 9.54
CA TYR A 6 9.87 18.45 9.01
C TYR A 6 8.65 19.00 8.24
N THR A 7 8.59 20.29 7.94
CA THR A 7 7.46 20.89 7.19
C THR A 7 7.69 20.95 5.68
N GLN A 8 8.45 20.03 5.09
CA GLN A 8 8.68 20.04 3.64
C GLN A 8 8.79 18.66 3.01
N THR A 9 7.74 17.85 3.13
CA THR A 9 7.40 16.82 2.13
C THR A 9 5.91 16.51 2.20
N CYS A 10 5.29 16.27 1.04
CA CYS A 10 3.89 15.90 0.81
C CYS A 10 2.90 17.04 0.58
N HIS A 11 3.25 17.97 -0.32
CA HIS A 11 2.31 18.30 -1.39
C HIS A 11 2.54 17.27 -2.50
N PHE A 12 1.62 16.33 -2.65
CA PHE A 12 1.64 15.32 -3.72
C PHE A 12 1.08 15.97 -4.99
N ASP A 13 1.95 16.62 -5.76
CA ASP A 13 1.62 17.32 -6.99
C ASP A 13 1.70 16.33 -8.17
N GLU A 14 0.58 16.09 -8.85
CA GLU A 14 0.49 15.18 -10.01
C GLU A 14 1.49 15.56 -11.14
N GLY A 15 1.96 16.81 -11.15
CA GLY A 15 2.98 17.31 -12.07
C GLY A 15 4.38 16.69 -11.87
N GLU A 16 4.80 16.37 -10.64
CA GLU A 16 6.14 15.82 -10.37
C GLU A 16 6.28 14.35 -10.81
N ILE A 17 5.20 13.57 -10.70
CA ILE A 17 5.15 12.17 -11.12
C ILE A 17 5.26 12.07 -12.65
N SER A 18 4.57 12.96 -13.36
CA SER A 18 4.65 13.08 -14.83
C SER A 18 6.08 13.37 -15.30
N LEU A 19 6.77 14.28 -14.60
CA LEU A 19 8.15 14.65 -14.91
C LEU A 19 9.13 13.49 -14.66
N TYR A 20 8.96 12.77 -13.55
CA TYR A 20 9.81 11.64 -13.20
C TYR A 20 9.65 10.47 -14.20
N MET A 21 8.40 10.14 -14.55
CA MET A 21 8.09 9.10 -15.54
C MET A 21 8.66 9.46 -16.92
N LYS A 22 8.59 10.73 -17.33
CA LYS A 22 9.17 11.21 -18.60
C LYS A 22 10.69 11.11 -18.62
N LYS A 23 11.36 11.39 -17.51
CA LYS A 23 12.83 11.25 -17.36
C LYS A 23 13.28 9.80 -17.44
N GLN A 24 12.55 8.88 -16.80
CA GLN A 24 12.83 7.44 -16.86
C GLN A 24 12.62 6.87 -18.27
N TYR A 25 11.60 7.34 -18.98
CA TYR A 25 11.33 6.96 -20.36
C TYR A 25 12.41 7.43 -21.35
N ILE A 26 12.90 8.68 -21.20
CA ILE A 26 14.01 9.21 -22.01
C ILE A 26 15.29 8.37 -21.81
N PHE A 27 15.58 7.97 -20.57
CA PHE A 27 16.73 7.12 -20.28
C PHE A 27 16.64 5.75 -20.96
N LEU A 28 15.46 5.13 -20.96
CA LEU A 28 15.23 3.86 -21.65
C LEU A 28 15.42 3.96 -23.17
N ILE A 29 14.97 5.07 -23.79
CA ILE A 29 15.17 5.30 -25.22
C ILE A 29 16.66 5.42 -25.55
N ILE A 30 17.41 6.20 -24.76
CA ILE A 30 18.86 6.37 -24.94
C ILE A 30 19.60 5.03 -24.78
N PHE A 31 19.19 4.21 -23.82
CA PHE A 31 19.76 2.88 -23.62
C PHE A 31 19.51 1.96 -24.82
N PHE A 32 18.29 1.96 -25.37
CA PHE A 32 17.94 1.18 -26.55
C PHE A 32 18.70 1.63 -27.81
N THR A 33 18.86 2.93 -28.03
CA THR A 33 19.60 3.44 -29.19
C THR A 33 21.08 3.10 -29.12
N ILE A 34 21.68 3.09 -27.92
CA ILE A 34 23.06 2.63 -27.70
C ILE A 34 23.19 1.13 -28.00
N ILE A 35 22.26 0.30 -27.51
CA ILE A 35 22.25 -1.15 -27.81
C ILE A 35 22.14 -1.40 -29.32
N ILE A 36 21.21 -0.73 -29.98
CA ILE A 36 21.01 -0.86 -31.44
C ILE A 36 22.26 -0.42 -32.19
N SER A 37 22.89 0.70 -31.78
CA SER A 37 24.13 1.19 -32.39
C SER A 37 25.28 0.17 -32.26
N ILE A 38 25.43 -0.47 -31.10
CA ILE A 38 26.42 -1.53 -30.88
C ILE A 38 26.16 -2.74 -31.78
N ILE A 39 24.89 -3.16 -31.91
CA ILE A 39 24.50 -4.29 -32.77
C ILE A 39 24.80 -3.99 -34.25
N VAL A 40 24.47 -2.79 -34.72
CA VAL A 40 24.75 -2.37 -36.11
C VAL A 40 26.25 -2.30 -36.37
N TYR A 41 27.03 -1.73 -35.45
CA TYR A 41 28.48 -1.59 -35.59
C TYR A 41 29.22 -2.94 -35.59
N LYS A 42 28.63 -3.97 -34.96
CA LYS A 42 29.21 -5.34 -34.86
C LYS A 42 28.48 -6.36 -35.75
N TYR A 43 27.68 -5.92 -36.73
CA TYR A 43 26.85 -6.78 -37.57
C TYR A 43 27.63 -7.88 -38.32
N GLU A 44 28.84 -7.58 -38.81
CA GLU A 44 29.70 -8.57 -39.49
C GLU A 44 30.09 -9.75 -38.58
N ILE A 45 30.31 -9.50 -37.29
CA ILE A 45 30.63 -10.53 -36.29
C ILE A 45 29.37 -11.35 -35.96
N LEU A 46 28.18 -10.75 -36.04
CA LEU A 46 26.92 -11.47 -35.79
C LEU A 46 26.60 -12.47 -36.92
N LYS A 47 26.94 -12.11 -38.16
CA LYS A 47 26.68 -12.93 -39.36
C LYS A 47 27.59 -14.17 -39.46
N SER A 48 28.74 -14.16 -38.79
CA SER A 48 29.68 -15.28 -38.76
C SER A 48 29.35 -16.33 -37.69
N ILE A 49 28.37 -16.06 -36.81
CA ILE A 49 27.92 -17.01 -35.79
C ILE A 49 26.92 -17.99 -36.42
N ASP A 50 27.10 -19.29 -36.14
CA ASP A 50 26.15 -20.33 -36.53
C ASP A 50 24.73 -20.02 -35.98
N PRO A 51 23.68 -20.01 -36.83
CA PRO A 51 22.30 -19.83 -36.41
C PRO A 51 21.86 -20.73 -35.23
N THR A 52 22.44 -21.93 -35.14
CA THR A 52 22.19 -22.91 -34.07
C THR A 52 22.71 -22.40 -32.73
N LEU A 53 23.93 -21.83 -32.69
CA LEU A 53 24.48 -21.20 -31.50
C LEU A 53 23.66 -19.99 -31.08
N LEU A 54 23.22 -19.18 -32.04
CA LEU A 54 22.39 -18.01 -31.76
C LEU A 54 21.06 -18.40 -31.09
N THR A 55 20.44 -19.48 -31.56
CA THR A 55 19.18 -20.00 -30.99
C THR A 55 19.41 -20.60 -29.60
N LEU A 56 20.52 -21.29 -29.39
CA LEU A 56 20.88 -21.82 -28.08
C LEU A 56 21.09 -20.69 -27.05
N PHE A 57 21.81 -19.63 -27.45
CA PHE A 57 22.00 -18.46 -26.59
C PHE A 57 20.70 -17.71 -26.32
N SER A 58 19.85 -17.50 -27.32
CA SER A 58 18.57 -16.80 -27.13
C SER A 58 17.63 -17.60 -26.23
N GLY A 59 17.56 -18.92 -26.40
CA GLY A 59 16.79 -19.81 -25.55
C GLY A 59 17.31 -19.84 -24.11
N GLY A 60 18.63 -19.90 -23.91
CA GLY A 60 19.26 -19.86 -22.59
C GLY A 60 19.00 -18.55 -21.85
N ILE A 61 19.20 -17.41 -22.52
CA ILE A 61 18.90 -16.08 -21.94
C ILE A 61 17.41 -15.96 -21.63
N GLY A 62 16.54 -16.40 -22.54
CA GLY A 62 15.09 -16.40 -22.34
C GLY A 62 14.69 -17.19 -21.09
N PHE A 63 15.21 -18.41 -20.93
CA PHE A 63 14.94 -19.26 -19.77
C PHE A 63 15.39 -18.60 -18.45
N ILE A 64 16.60 -18.02 -18.44
CA ILE A 64 17.13 -17.33 -17.25
C ILE A 64 16.21 -16.15 -16.88
N ILE A 65 15.88 -15.28 -17.85
CA ILE A 65 14.97 -14.14 -17.62
C ILE A 65 13.61 -14.61 -17.12
N SER A 66 13.03 -15.65 -17.72
CA SER A 66 11.76 -16.23 -17.28
C SER A 66 11.83 -16.71 -15.84
N LYS A 67 12.90 -17.39 -15.43
CA LYS A 67 13.10 -17.84 -14.05
C LYS A 67 13.29 -16.69 -13.08
N PHE A 68 14.01 -15.63 -13.46
CA PHE A 68 14.12 -14.42 -12.65
C PHE A 68 12.76 -13.74 -12.43
N ILE A 69 11.96 -13.60 -13.49
CA ILE A 69 10.62 -13.01 -13.41
C ILE A 69 9.70 -13.87 -12.51
N GLU A 70 9.74 -15.19 -12.65
CA GLU A 70 8.96 -16.12 -11.84
C GLU A 70 9.34 -16.00 -10.36
N ASN A 71 10.63 -16.03 -10.03
CA ASN A 71 11.13 -15.90 -8.66
C ASN A 71 10.71 -14.55 -8.03
N LEU A 72 10.79 -13.46 -8.80
CA LEU A 72 10.34 -12.14 -8.35
C LEU A 72 8.83 -12.11 -8.10
N LYS A 73 8.04 -12.72 -8.99
CA LYS A 73 6.59 -12.82 -8.84
C LYS A 73 6.22 -13.64 -7.62
N GLU A 74 6.83 -14.79 -7.42
CA GLU A 74 6.61 -15.65 -6.25
C GLU A 74 6.99 -14.94 -4.96
N SER A 75 8.14 -14.29 -4.91
CA SER A 75 8.59 -13.55 -3.72
C SER A 75 7.60 -12.43 -3.34
N LYS A 76 7.19 -11.63 -4.34
CA LYS A 76 6.17 -10.58 -4.15
C LYS A 76 4.83 -11.17 -3.67
N GLN A 77 4.41 -12.30 -4.25
CA GLN A 77 3.19 -12.98 -3.87
C GLN A 77 3.23 -13.47 -2.42
N ARG A 78 4.34 -14.09 -1.99
CA ARG A 78 4.51 -14.56 -0.61
C ARG A 78 4.47 -13.40 0.40
N ILE A 79 5.14 -12.29 0.08
CA ILE A 79 5.10 -11.08 0.93
C ILE A 79 3.67 -10.53 0.99
N TYR A 80 2.98 -10.44 -0.15
CA TYR A 80 1.59 -9.99 -0.23
C TYR A 80 0.66 -10.85 0.64
N GLU A 81 0.80 -12.17 0.56
CA GLU A 81 0.01 -13.12 1.35
C GLU A 81 0.26 -12.95 2.85
N GLN A 82 1.53 -12.80 3.26
CA GLN A 82 1.89 -12.54 4.66
C GLN A 82 1.32 -11.21 5.16
N LYS A 83 1.49 -10.12 4.41
CA LYS A 83 0.90 -8.80 4.73
C LYS A 83 -0.62 -8.91 4.93
N ARG A 84 -1.32 -9.62 4.06
CA ARG A 84 -2.78 -9.81 4.17
C ARG A 84 -3.17 -10.53 5.45
N VAL A 85 -2.41 -11.55 5.87
CA VAL A 85 -2.65 -12.28 7.12
C VAL A 85 -2.46 -11.35 8.31
N TYR A 86 -1.33 -10.66 8.40
CA TYR A 86 -1.01 -9.79 9.53
C TYR A 86 -1.93 -8.56 9.61
N TYR A 87 -2.29 -7.94 8.49
CA TYR A 87 -3.28 -6.86 8.47
C TYR A 87 -4.65 -7.33 8.95
N ASN A 88 -5.08 -8.52 8.51
CA ASN A 88 -6.36 -9.07 8.96
C ASN A 88 -6.39 -9.32 10.47
N GLU A 89 -5.33 -9.89 11.04
CA GLU A 89 -5.25 -10.11 12.49
C GLU A 89 -5.14 -8.79 13.27
N LEU A 90 -4.42 -7.78 12.75
CA LEU A 90 -4.31 -6.46 13.36
C LEU A 90 -5.66 -5.74 13.51
N ILE A 91 -6.49 -5.78 12.46
CA ILE A 91 -7.78 -5.08 12.45
C ILE A 91 -8.94 -5.91 13.01
N LYS A 92 -8.73 -7.21 13.25
CA LYS A 92 -9.77 -8.16 13.68
C LYS A 92 -10.55 -7.72 14.93
N PRO A 93 -9.92 -7.22 16.01
CA PRO A 93 -10.68 -6.74 17.17
C PRO A 93 -11.66 -5.61 16.82
N PHE A 94 -11.22 -4.66 15.98
CA PHE A 94 -12.04 -3.52 15.55
C PHE A 94 -13.15 -3.95 14.59
N ARG A 95 -12.84 -4.86 13.66
CA ARG A 95 -13.83 -5.48 12.78
C ARG A 95 -14.94 -6.17 13.57
N ASP A 96 -14.58 -6.92 14.59
CA ASP A 96 -15.54 -7.67 15.39
C ASP A 96 -16.47 -6.71 16.18
N ILE A 97 -15.95 -5.60 16.72
CA ILE A 97 -16.77 -4.53 17.31
C ILE A 97 -17.76 -3.93 16.30
N LEU A 98 -17.29 -3.56 15.10
CA LEU A 98 -18.14 -2.98 14.06
C LEU A 98 -19.23 -3.97 13.62
N LYS A 99 -18.87 -5.25 13.47
CA LYS A 99 -19.81 -6.32 13.11
C LYS A 99 -20.88 -6.54 14.18
N ASN A 100 -20.49 -6.60 15.46
CA ASN A 100 -21.42 -6.81 16.56
C ASN A 100 -22.38 -5.62 16.72
N THR A 101 -21.89 -4.40 16.50
CA THR A 101 -22.71 -3.18 16.46
C THR A 101 -23.75 -3.24 15.33
N LYS A 102 -23.34 -3.66 14.12
CA LYS A 102 -24.25 -3.80 12.97
C LYS A 102 -25.31 -4.88 13.17
N LEU A 103 -24.96 -6.00 13.78
CA LEU A 103 -25.86 -7.14 13.99
C LEU A 103 -26.69 -7.02 15.28
N LYS A 104 -26.52 -5.94 16.08
CA LYS A 104 -27.18 -5.70 17.37
C LYS A 104 -27.12 -6.90 18.33
N THR A 105 -26.08 -7.72 18.22
CA THR A 105 -26.03 -9.05 18.87
C THR A 105 -25.38 -9.01 20.26
N SER A 106 -24.90 -7.85 20.71
CA SER A 106 -24.19 -7.73 21.99
C SER A 106 -24.43 -6.38 22.67
N THR A 107 -24.70 -6.42 23.97
CA THR A 107 -24.90 -5.26 24.85
C THR A 107 -23.58 -4.72 25.43
N ASP A 108 -22.48 -5.49 25.31
CA ASP A 108 -21.16 -5.10 25.81
C ASP A 108 -20.12 -5.22 24.69
N ASN A 109 -19.69 -4.08 24.14
CA ASN A 109 -18.71 -3.97 23.06
C ASN A 109 -17.26 -3.90 23.57
N LYS A 110 -17.01 -4.36 24.80
CA LYS A 110 -15.66 -4.38 25.39
C LYS A 110 -14.83 -5.51 24.81
N LEU A 111 -13.59 -5.17 24.42
CA LEU A 111 -12.59 -6.16 24.05
C LEU A 111 -12.21 -6.97 25.27
N ASN A 112 -12.09 -8.30 25.12
CA ASN A 112 -11.51 -9.13 26.17
C ASN A 112 -9.97 -9.07 26.16
N ASP A 113 -9.34 -9.45 27.27
CA ASP A 113 -7.89 -9.39 27.42
C ASP A 113 -7.13 -10.21 26.36
N LYS A 114 -7.71 -11.33 25.92
CA LYS A 114 -7.14 -12.17 24.85
C LYS A 114 -7.15 -11.46 23.49
N GLN A 115 -8.20 -10.72 23.16
CA GLN A 115 -8.28 -9.92 21.93
C GLN A 115 -7.29 -8.77 21.96
N ILE A 116 -7.08 -8.15 23.13
CA ILE A 116 -6.09 -7.09 23.32
C ILE A 116 -4.66 -7.64 23.16
N SER A 117 -4.36 -8.79 23.78
CA SER A 117 -3.06 -9.47 23.63
C SER A 117 -2.79 -9.83 22.17
N ASN A 118 -3.74 -10.49 21.50
CA ASN A 118 -3.58 -10.86 20.09
C ASN A 118 -3.39 -9.64 19.18
N ALA A 119 -4.02 -8.51 19.49
CA ALA A 119 -3.84 -7.27 18.75
C ALA A 119 -2.45 -6.65 18.96
N MET A 120 -1.88 -6.78 20.15
CA MET A 120 -0.51 -6.36 20.46
C MET A 120 0.50 -7.25 19.75
N ASP A 121 0.34 -8.58 19.80
CA ASP A 121 1.21 -9.52 19.11
C ASP A 121 1.18 -9.28 17.59
N SER A 122 -0.02 -9.09 17.04
CA SER A 122 -0.17 -8.72 15.63
C SER A 122 0.48 -7.38 15.31
N ALA A 123 0.42 -6.39 16.21
CA ALA A 123 1.07 -5.10 15.98
C ALA A 123 2.60 -5.24 15.86
N PHE A 124 3.22 -6.13 16.65
CA PHE A 124 4.64 -6.44 16.51
C PHE A 124 4.97 -7.09 15.16
N ASP A 125 4.18 -8.07 14.72
CA ASP A 125 4.38 -8.69 13.41
C ASP A 125 4.17 -7.70 12.26
N ASN A 126 3.21 -6.77 12.42
CA ASN A 126 2.98 -5.72 11.43
C ASN A 126 4.16 -4.75 11.29
N ILE A 127 4.94 -4.50 12.34
CA ILE A 127 6.15 -3.66 12.21
C ILE A 127 7.14 -4.27 11.21
N LEU A 128 7.18 -5.60 11.08
CA LEU A 128 8.10 -6.29 10.17
C LEU A 128 7.66 -6.26 8.70
N TYR A 129 6.35 -6.26 8.45
CA TYR A 129 5.79 -6.45 7.11
C TYR A 129 5.05 -5.24 6.56
N ALA A 130 4.62 -4.31 7.40
CA ALA A 130 3.85 -3.16 6.98
C ALA A 130 4.73 -2.06 6.36
N SER A 131 4.16 -1.24 5.48
CA SER A 131 4.83 -0.02 5.03
C SER A 131 4.86 1.03 6.14
N ASP A 132 5.83 1.94 6.05
CA ASP A 132 5.96 3.08 6.96
C ASP A 132 4.66 3.88 7.08
N GLU A 133 3.95 4.07 5.97
CA GLU A 133 2.64 4.75 5.95
C GLU A 133 1.61 4.03 6.84
N VAL A 134 1.53 2.71 6.75
CA VAL A 134 0.59 1.90 7.56
C VAL A 134 0.97 1.97 9.04
N ILE A 135 2.25 1.88 9.37
CA ILE A 135 2.74 1.96 10.76
C ILE A 135 2.37 3.32 11.38
N LEU A 136 2.61 4.41 10.65
CA LEU A 136 2.27 5.77 11.09
C LEU A 136 0.76 5.94 11.30
N LYS A 137 -0.06 5.51 10.34
CA LYS A 137 -1.53 5.59 10.46
C LYS A 137 -2.07 4.73 11.59
N TYR A 138 -1.49 3.56 11.84
CA TYR A 138 -1.89 2.70 12.96
C TYR A 138 -1.56 3.34 14.30
N GLY A 139 -0.36 3.92 14.44
CA GLY A 139 0.04 4.65 15.64
C GLY A 139 -0.91 5.82 15.95
N ASN A 140 -1.26 6.61 14.93
CA ASN A 140 -2.20 7.72 15.08
C ASN A 140 -3.60 7.24 15.53
N PHE A 141 -4.11 6.17 14.92
CA PHE A 141 -5.39 5.58 15.29
C PHE A 141 -5.38 5.02 16.73
N ARG A 142 -4.31 4.35 17.15
CA ARG A 142 -4.21 3.83 18.53
C ARG A 142 -4.12 4.94 19.57
N ASN A 143 -3.38 6.00 19.25
CA ASN A 143 -3.19 7.13 20.17
C ASN A 143 -4.44 8.01 20.30
N SER A 144 -5.32 8.07 19.30
CA SER A 144 -6.57 8.83 19.39
C SER A 144 -7.50 8.29 20.48
N SER A 145 -7.43 6.99 20.78
CA SER A 145 -8.21 6.36 21.85
C SER A 145 -7.68 6.64 23.26
N GLN A 146 -6.40 7.02 23.42
CA GLN A 146 -5.79 7.21 24.74
C GLN A 146 -5.88 8.65 25.26
N ASN A 147 -5.96 9.64 24.37
CA ASN A 147 -5.91 11.05 24.74
C ASN A 147 -7.26 11.64 25.21
N ASN A 148 -8.25 10.81 25.59
CA ASN A 148 -9.63 11.24 25.86
C ASN A 148 -10.20 12.14 24.75
N ASP A 149 -9.79 11.88 23.50
CA ASP A 149 -10.22 12.65 22.35
C ASP A 149 -11.71 12.34 22.12
N THR A 150 -12.59 13.21 22.60
CA THR A 150 -14.06 13.00 22.54
C THR A 150 -14.61 13.07 21.12
N ASN A 151 -13.77 13.40 20.13
CA ASN A 151 -14.18 13.50 18.74
C ASN A 151 -14.21 12.12 18.07
N ILE A 152 -15.40 11.50 18.09
CA ILE A 152 -15.65 10.22 17.41
C ILE A 152 -15.34 10.25 15.91
N TYR A 153 -15.56 11.40 15.25
CA TYR A 153 -15.27 11.56 13.81
C TYR A 153 -13.78 11.51 13.51
N ARG A 154 -12.93 12.00 14.44
CA ARG A 154 -11.46 11.87 14.32
C ARG A 154 -11.02 10.41 14.38
N THR A 155 -11.56 9.65 15.32
CA THR A 155 -11.24 8.22 15.43
C THR A 155 -11.71 7.44 14.20
N LEU A 156 -12.91 7.74 13.67
CA LEU A 156 -13.41 7.13 12.43
C LEU A 156 -12.56 7.50 11.21
N LYS A 157 -12.16 8.77 11.10
CA LYS A 157 -11.27 9.24 10.03
C LYS A 157 -9.93 8.51 10.06
N LEU A 158 -9.28 8.45 11.23
CA LEU A 158 -7.99 7.77 11.40
C LEU A 158 -8.09 6.27 11.10
N PHE A 159 -9.19 5.64 11.47
CA PHE A 159 -9.46 4.24 11.12
C PHE A 159 -9.59 4.04 9.60
N ALA A 160 -10.31 4.94 8.92
CA ALA A 160 -10.46 4.91 7.47
C ALA A 160 -9.13 5.13 6.73
N GLU A 161 -8.33 6.09 7.18
CA GLU A 161 -6.99 6.35 6.65
C GLU A 161 -6.06 5.14 6.81
N LEU A 162 -6.14 4.45 7.95
CA LEU A 162 -5.41 3.21 8.18
C LEU A 162 -5.79 2.13 7.15
N LEU A 163 -7.09 1.92 6.92
CA LEU A 163 -7.58 0.94 5.94
C LEU A 163 -7.15 1.30 4.50
N LEU A 164 -7.16 2.60 4.15
CA LEU A 164 -6.65 3.08 2.86
C LEU A 164 -5.15 2.79 2.70
N ALA A 165 -4.35 3.09 3.73
CA ALA A 165 -2.91 2.82 3.71
C ALA A 165 -2.63 1.31 3.54
N MET A 166 -3.33 0.44 4.28
CA MET A 166 -3.21 -1.01 4.13
C MET A 166 -3.60 -1.47 2.72
N ARG A 167 -4.68 -0.90 2.16
CA ARG A 167 -5.15 -1.22 0.81
C ARG A 167 -4.12 -0.86 -0.26
N LYS A 168 -3.51 0.33 -0.15
CA LYS A 168 -2.40 0.77 -1.02
C LYS A 168 -1.20 -0.16 -0.89
N ASP A 169 -0.79 -0.46 0.34
CA ASP A 169 0.36 -1.33 0.59
C ASP A 169 0.18 -2.77 0.06
N LEU A 170 -1.07 -3.24 -0.04
CA LEU A 170 -1.46 -4.46 -0.75
C LEU A 170 -1.54 -4.29 -2.29
N GLY A 171 -0.85 -3.31 -2.87
CA GLY A 171 -0.73 -3.13 -4.32
C GLY A 171 -1.88 -2.40 -5.00
N ASN A 172 -2.86 -1.86 -4.25
CA ASN A 172 -3.91 -1.01 -4.83
C ASN A 172 -3.50 0.48 -4.77
N ASN A 173 -2.32 0.79 -5.34
CA ASN A 173 -1.73 2.14 -5.27
C ASN A 173 -2.58 3.21 -5.95
N PHE A 174 -3.38 2.83 -6.95
CA PHE A 174 -4.24 3.72 -7.74
C PHE A 174 -5.70 3.59 -7.30
N THR A 175 -5.97 3.94 -6.04
CA THR A 175 -7.33 3.96 -5.50
C THR A 175 -7.92 5.36 -5.58
N ASN A 176 -9.11 5.48 -6.17
CA ASN A 176 -9.91 6.73 -6.12
C ASN A 176 -10.80 6.77 -4.87
N LEU A 177 -10.72 5.75 -4.01
CA LEU A 177 -11.51 5.67 -2.79
C LEU A 177 -11.00 6.63 -1.74
N ASP A 178 -11.91 7.42 -1.18
CA ASP A 178 -11.65 8.30 -0.04
C ASP A 178 -12.04 7.65 1.32
N GLU A 179 -11.75 8.35 2.41
CA GLU A 179 -11.98 7.88 3.78
C GLU A 179 -13.46 7.59 4.05
N VAL A 180 -14.36 8.41 3.49
CA VAL A 180 -15.81 8.30 3.72
C VAL A 180 -16.38 7.13 2.93
N GLU A 181 -15.92 6.93 1.69
CA GLU A 181 -16.29 5.79 0.86
C GLU A 181 -15.87 4.45 1.46
N ILE A 182 -14.68 4.40 2.09
CA ILE A 182 -14.25 3.22 2.85
C ILE A 182 -15.16 3.00 4.06
N LEU A 183 -15.51 4.04 4.82
CA LEU A 183 -16.39 3.91 5.98
C LEU A 183 -17.81 3.46 5.61
N ARG A 184 -18.31 3.86 4.43
CA ARG A 184 -19.61 3.44 3.90
C ARG A 184 -19.74 1.92 3.75
N MET A 185 -18.62 1.19 3.68
CA MET A 185 -18.64 -0.28 3.68
C MET A 185 -19.06 -0.88 5.03
N PHE A 186 -18.84 -0.15 6.12
CA PHE A 186 -19.08 -0.60 7.49
C PHE A 186 -20.30 0.06 8.12
N ILE A 187 -20.57 1.32 7.76
CA ILE A 187 -21.66 2.14 8.30
C ILE A 187 -22.64 2.46 7.18
N ASN A 188 -23.92 2.11 7.38
CA ASN A 188 -24.97 2.55 6.47
C ASN A 188 -25.20 4.05 6.68
N MET A 189 -25.10 4.82 5.61
CA MET A 189 -25.25 6.28 5.64
C MET A 189 -26.13 6.75 4.48
N THR A 190 -26.97 7.75 4.71
CA THR A 190 -27.69 8.48 3.66
C THR A 190 -26.74 9.46 2.94
N LYS A 191 -27.20 10.08 1.84
CA LYS A 191 -26.39 11.08 1.11
C LYS A 191 -26.10 12.33 1.95
N GLU A 192 -27.04 12.71 2.79
CA GLU A 192 -26.93 13.83 3.71
C GLU A 192 -25.89 13.54 4.79
N GLU A 193 -25.94 12.34 5.38
CA GLU A 193 -24.96 11.87 6.35
C GLU A 193 -23.56 11.76 5.74
N GLU A 194 -23.43 11.21 4.52
CA GLU A 194 -22.16 11.14 3.81
C GLU A 194 -21.52 12.53 3.64
N SER A 195 -22.31 13.51 3.21
CA SER A 195 -21.86 14.90 3.04
C SER A 195 -21.43 15.52 4.37
N PHE A 196 -22.15 15.20 5.44
CA PHE A 196 -21.80 15.63 6.80
C PHE A 196 -20.44 15.04 7.24
N TYR A 197 -20.22 13.73 7.08
CA TYR A 197 -18.94 13.08 7.39
C TYR A 197 -17.78 13.71 6.62
N ARG A 198 -17.96 13.98 5.32
CA ARG A 198 -16.95 14.65 4.49
C ARG A 198 -16.58 16.02 5.04
N ASN A 199 -17.58 16.78 5.50
CA ASN A 199 -17.35 18.10 6.08
C ASN A 199 -16.64 18.02 7.44
N GLU A 200 -17.04 17.10 8.31
CA GLU A 200 -16.36 16.89 9.59
C GLU A 200 -14.90 16.43 9.38
N PHE A 201 -14.65 15.55 8.41
CA PHE A 201 -13.32 15.04 8.12
C PHE A 201 -12.39 16.13 7.58
N LYS A 202 -12.92 17.09 6.81
CA LYS A 202 -12.16 18.25 6.34
C LYS A 202 -11.74 19.19 7.46
N LYS A 203 -12.51 19.26 8.55
CA LYS A 203 -12.19 20.10 9.73
C LYS A 203 -11.06 19.50 10.56
N ILE A 204 -10.86 18.20 10.49
CA ILE A 204 -9.86 17.45 11.25
C ILE A 204 -8.53 17.46 10.49
N LYS A 205 -7.54 18.19 11.00
CA LYS A 205 -6.16 18.13 10.49
C LYS A 205 -5.44 16.87 10.95
#